data_AF-A0A956MEY7-F1
#
_entry.id   AF-A0A956MEY7-F1
#
_cell.length_a   1.000
_cell.length_b   1.000
_cell.length_c   1.000
_cell.angle_alpha   90.00
_cell.angle_beta   90.00
_cell.angle_gamma   90.00
#
_symmetry.space_group_name_H-M   'P 1'
#
loop_
_entity.id
_entity.type
_entity.pdbx_description
1 polymer ?
#
loop_
_entity_poly.entity_id
_entity_poly.type
_entity_poly.pdbx_seq_one_letter_code
_entity_poly.pdbx_strand_id
1 'polypeptide(L)'
;MVFSGGGTGGHLYPALALADALAAERRDVRPRFVGAQRGLEARVLPERGHEPLLLDVEGLARSRPLHNVTVLRKLVAAVRAT
;
A
#
# COMPACT_ATOMS: atom_id res chain seq x y z
N MET A 1 3.43 -7.33 11.58
CA MET A 1 4.40 -6.56 10.77
C MET A 1 3.65 -5.85 9.66
N VAL A 2 4.02 -4.61 9.32
CA VAL A 2 3.34 -3.82 8.29
C VAL A 2 4.24 -3.65 7.09
N PHE A 3 3.68 -3.89 5.90
CA PHE A 3 4.32 -3.69 4.60
C PHE A 3 3.57 -2.60 3.86
N SER A 4 4.29 -1.61 3.31
CA SER A 4 3.71 -0.54 2.51
C SER A 4 4.23 -0.57 1.08
N GLY A 5 3.32 -0.49 0.10
CA GLY A 5 3.62 -0.41 -1.32
C GLY A 5 3.58 1.01 -1.88
N GLY A 6 4.15 1.20 -3.08
CA GLY A 6 4.30 2.50 -3.76
C GLY A 6 3.58 2.60 -5.11
N GLY A 7 2.47 1.89 -5.30
CA GLY A 7 1.64 1.91 -6.51
C GLY A 7 2.07 0.96 -7.63
N THR A 8 3.26 0.34 -7.53
CA THR A 8 3.88 -0.45 -8.60
C THR A 8 4.47 -1.78 -8.10
N GLY A 9 4.76 -2.70 -9.04
CA GLY A 9 5.27 -4.03 -8.73
C GLY A 9 6.66 -4.07 -8.09
N GLY A 10 7.50 -3.05 -8.34
CA GLY A 10 8.90 -3.06 -7.90
C GLY A 10 9.09 -3.16 -6.38
N HIS A 11 8.14 -2.66 -5.60
CA HIS A 11 8.15 -2.80 -4.13
C HIS A 11 7.14 -3.84 -3.64
N LEU A 12 6.03 -4.04 -4.36
CA LEU A 12 4.98 -4.98 -3.95
C LEU A 12 5.46 -6.43 -3.94
N TYR A 13 6.09 -6.89 -5.02
CA TYR A 13 6.50 -8.30 -5.12
C TYR A 13 7.62 -8.68 -4.13
N PRO A 14 8.66 -7.86 -3.91
CA PRO A 14 9.63 -8.12 -2.85
C PRO A 14 8.99 -8.13 -1.45
N ALA A 15 8.04 -7.21 -1.18
CA ALA A 15 7.33 -7.18 0.10
C ALA A 15 6.47 -8.44 0.32
N LEU A 16 5.79 -8.93 -0.72
CA LEU A 16 5.06 -10.20 -0.68
C LEU A 16 6.00 -11.37 -0.41
N ALA A 17 7.11 -11.47 -1.14
CA ALA A 17 8.08 -12.55 -0.93
C ALA A 17 8.65 -12.56 0.49
N LEU A 18 8.94 -11.38 1.05
CA LEU A 18 9.40 -11.25 2.44
C LEU A 18 8.31 -11.61 3.45
N ALA A 19 7.06 -11.18 3.21
CA ALA A 19 5.93 -11.54 4.05
C ALA A 19 5.69 -13.05 4.09
N ASP A 20 5.76 -13.71 2.94
CA ASP A 20 5.60 -15.17 2.80
C ASP A 20 6.73 -15.92 3.53
N ALA A 21 7.98 -15.49 3.32
CA ALA A 21 9.14 -16.08 4.00
C ALA A 21 9.04 -15.95 5.54
N LEU A 22 8.66 -14.77 6.03
CA LEU A 22 8.51 -14.53 7.46
C LEU A 22 7.34 -15.31 8.07
N ALA A 23 6.21 -15.41 7.36
CA ALA A 23 5.07 -16.20 7.81
C ALA A 23 5.38 -17.71 7.86
N ALA A 24 6.27 -18.18 6.99
CA ALA A 24 6.74 -19.57 6.98
C ALA A 24 7.67 -19.86 8.17
N GLU A 25 8.58 -18.94 8.51
CA GLU A 25 9.54 -19.12 9.61
C GLU A 25 8.91 -18.84 10.99
N ARG A 26 7.98 -17.89 11.06
CA ARG A 26 7.43 -17.37 12.31
C ARG A 26 5.91 -17.33 12.34
N ARG A 27 5.32 -18.27 13.08
CA ARG A 27 3.86 -18.42 13.23
C ARG A 27 3.19 -17.26 13.99
N ASP A 28 3.95 -16.46 14.72
CA ASP A 28 3.47 -15.27 15.44
C ASP A 28 3.39 -14.02 14.54
N VAL A 29 4.06 -14.05 13.38
CA VAL A 29 4.04 -12.94 12.43
C VAL A 29 2.76 -12.99 11.61
N ARG A 30 1.96 -11.93 11.71
CA ARG A 30 0.83 -11.67 10.82
C ARG A 30 1.19 -10.49 9.90
N PRO A 31 1.48 -10.74 8.61
CA PRO A 31 1.71 -9.67 7.64
C PRO A 31 0.44 -8.84 7.45
N ARG A 32 0.58 -7.51 7.48
CA ARG A 32 -0.49 -6.57 7.15
C ARG A 32 0.02 -5.66 6.04
N PHE A 33 -0.77 -5.47 5.00
CA PHE A 33 -0.38 -4.64 3.87
C PHE A 33 -1.15 -3.33 3.87
N VAL A 34 -0.45 -2.24 3.56
CA VAL A 34 -1.02 -0.91 3.34
C VAL A 34 -0.63 -0.46 1.95
N GLY A 35 -1.59 0.02 1.17
CA GLY A 35 -1.36 0.39 -0.23
C GLY A 35 -2.32 1.46 -0.72
N ALA A 36 -2.20 1.82 -2.00
CA ALA A 36 -3.08 2.78 -2.65
C ALA A 36 -4.26 2.07 -3.33
N GLN A 37 -5.45 2.68 -3.27
CA GLN A 37 -6.66 2.16 -3.96
C GLN A 37 -6.53 2.12 -5.49
N ARG A 38 -5.70 3.00 -6.07
CA ARG A 38 -5.55 3.14 -7.53
C ARG A 38 -4.35 2.38 -8.10
N GLY A 39 -3.65 1.60 -7.28
CA GLY A 39 -2.38 0.94 -7.60
C GLY A 39 -2.49 -0.56 -7.86
N LEU A 40 -1.35 -1.17 -8.21
CA LEU A 40 -1.22 -2.63 -8.36
C LEU A 40 -1.64 -3.37 -7.08
N GLU A 41 -1.43 -2.75 -5.92
CA GLU A 41 -1.77 -3.27 -4.59
C GLU A 41 -3.24 -3.62 -4.45
N ALA A 42 -4.14 -2.77 -4.95
CA ALA A 42 -5.58 -2.97 -4.84
C ALA A 42 -6.08 -4.21 -5.58
N ARG A 43 -5.31 -4.69 -6.57
CA ARG A 43 -5.62 -5.87 -7.36
C ARG A 43 -4.88 -7.10 -6.84
N VAL A 44 -3.56 -7.02 -6.70
CA VAL A 44 -2.71 -8.18 -6.42
C VAL A 44 -2.86 -8.68 -4.98
N LEU A 45 -3.06 -7.79 -4.00
CA LEU A 45 -3.13 -8.20 -2.59
C LEU A 45 -4.40 -9.03 -2.29
N PRO A 46 -5.62 -8.62 -2.73
CA PRO A 46 -6.80 -9.46 -2.58
C PRO A 46 -6.71 -10.79 -3.35
N GLU A 47 -6.15 -10.78 -4.57
CA GLU A 47 -5.93 -12.01 -5.36
C GLU A 47 -5.03 -13.02 -4.63
N ARG A 48 -4.14 -12.56 -3.75
CA ARG A 48 -3.29 -13.41 -2.90
C ARG A 48 -3.87 -13.70 -1.51
N GLY A 49 -5.13 -13.36 -1.27
CA GLY A 49 -5.82 -13.64 -0.01
C GLY A 49 -5.40 -12.73 1.16
N HIS A 50 -4.76 -11.59 0.87
CA HIS A 50 -4.53 -10.57 1.89
C HIS A 50 -5.73 -9.63 2.01
N GLU A 51 -5.94 -9.10 3.21
CA GLU A 51 -6.87 -8.01 3.49
C GLU A 51 -6.09 -6.70 3.70
N PRO A 52 -5.71 -5.99 2.61
CA PRO A 52 -4.92 -4.78 2.72
C PRO A 52 -5.75 -3.59 3.19
N LEU A 53 -5.12 -2.68 3.92
CA LEU A 53 -5.63 -1.32 4.11
C LEU A 53 -5.31 -0.49 2.87
N LEU A 54 -6.31 -0.24 2.04
CA LEU A 54 -6.16 0.57 0.84
C LEU A 54 -6.59 2.01 1.10
N LEU A 55 -5.66 2.94 0.92
CA LEU A 55 -5.86 4.37 1.12
C LEU A 55 -6.10 5.07 -0.23
N ASP A 56 -7.00 6.05 -0.28
CA ASP A 56 -7.13 6.96 -1.43
C ASP A 56 -5.98 7.97 -1.40
N VAL A 57 -4.78 7.54 -1.78
CA VAL A 57 -3.57 8.35 -1.83
C VAL A 57 -2.97 8.33 -3.23
N GLU A 58 -2.34 9.44 -3.61
CA GLU A 58 -1.71 9.61 -4.92
C GLU A 58 -0.32 10.21 -4.75
N GLY A 59 0.58 9.94 -5.70
CA GLY A 59 1.91 10.53 -5.72
C GLY A 59 1.87 12.02 -6.05
N LEU A 60 2.88 12.77 -5.59
CA LEU A 60 3.02 14.19 -5.93
C LEU A 60 3.35 14.37 -7.42
N ALA A 61 2.55 15.17 -8.11
CA ALA A 61 2.78 15.52 -9.51
C ALA A 61 3.78 16.69 -9.60
N ARG A 62 5.01 16.42 -10.06
CA ARG A 62 6.03 17.46 -10.24
C ARG A 62 5.67 18.47 -11.33
N SER A 63 4.95 18.03 -12.38
CA SER A 63 4.55 18.87 -13.51
C SER A 63 3.26 19.67 -13.28
N ARG A 64 2.50 19.36 -12.23
CA ARG A 64 1.18 19.96 -11.94
C ARG A 64 1.07 20.33 -10.46
N PRO A 65 1.73 21.41 -10.00
CA PRO A 65 1.78 21.76 -8.59
C PRO A 65 0.39 22.04 -7.98
N LEU A 66 -0.54 22.62 -8.76
CA LEU A 66 -1.91 22.87 -8.30
C LEU A 66 -2.69 21.58 -7.99
N HIS A 67 -2.39 20.48 -8.68
CA HIS A 67 -3.02 19.18 -8.41
C HIS A 67 -2.60 18.61 -7.05
N ASN A 68 -1.42 18.98 -6.55
CA ASN A 68 -0.92 18.49 -5.26
C ASN A 68 -1.74 18.98 -4.06
N VAL A 69 -2.54 20.05 -4.20
CA VAL A 69 -3.49 20.48 -3.16
C VAL A 69 -4.53 19.40 -2.90
N THR A 70 -5.02 18.73 -3.96
CA THR A 70 -5.94 17.59 -3.83
C THR A 70 -5.26 16.39 -3.18
N VAL A 71 -4.00 16.13 -3.53
CA VAL A 71 -3.19 15.07 -2.90
C VAL A 71 -3.04 15.29 -1.40
N LEU A 72 -2.77 16.53 -0.96
CA LEU A 72 -2.73 16.89 0.46
C LEU A 72 -4.07 16.63 1.17
N ARG A 73 -5.20 17.00 0.55
CA ARG A 73 -6.53 16.72 1.12
C ARG A 73 -6.78 15.23 1.28
N LYS A 74 -6.42 14.44 0.26
CA LYS A 74 -6.50 12.98 0.26
C LYS A 74 -5.64 12.35 1.36
N LEU A 75 -4.41 12.82 1.52
CA LEU A 75 -3.51 12.40 2.60
C LEU A 75 -4.12 12.67 3.98
N VAL A 76 -4.64 13.88 4.23
CA VAL A 76 -5.28 14.21 5.51
C VAL A 76 -6.51 13.33 5.77
N ALA A 77 -7.31 13.06 4.75
CA ALA A 77 -8.44 12.16 4.86
C ALA A 77 -8.00 10.71 5.18
N ALA A 78 -6.96 10.22 4.51
CA ALA A 78 -6.40 8.89 4.74
C ALA A 78 -5.84 8.72 6.17
N VAL A 79 -5.13 9.73 6.69
CA VAL A 79 -4.61 9.74 8.07
C VAL A 79 -5.75 9.73 9.09
N ARG A 80 -6.88 10.38 8.79
CA ARG A 80 -8.06 10.36 9.68
C ARG A 80 -8.87 9.06 9.61
N ALA A 81 -8.71 8.30 8.53
CA ALA A 81 -9.45 7.05 8.28
C ALA A 81 -8.67 5.79 8.68
N THR A 82 -7.39 5.94 9.05
CA THR A 82 -6.50 4.85 9.54
C THR A 82 -6.54 4.81 11.06
#